data_AF-A0A0K0D0D3-F1
#
_entry.id   AF-A0A0K0D0D3-F1
#
_cell.length_a   1.000
_cell.length_b   1.000
_cell.length_c   1.000
_cell.angle_alpha   90.00
_cell.angle_beta   90.00
_cell.angle_gamma   90.00
#
_symmetry.space_group_name_H-M   'P 1'
#
loop_
_entity.id
_entity.type
_entity.pdbx_description
1 polymer ?
#
loop_
_entity_poly.entity_id
_entity_poly.type
_entity_poly.pdbx_seq_one_letter_code
_entity_poly.pdbx_strand_id
1 'polypeptide(L)'
;LRRILPSYLLVILLSLIVSRFTFPLLLQASNWESASCALMFITNIEAAESIRDYATMLTKASDLFTHTWSVCLEMQFYFIFPLIILIYNSTPFLIANLFLITVGKDLLRSFF
;
A
#
# COMPACT_ATOMS: atom_id res chain seq x y z
N LEU A 1 -6.78 -1.73 -12.65
CA LEU A 1 -7.06 -0.30 -12.32
C LEU A 1 -8.52 0.14 -12.57
N ARG A 2 -9.05 0.13 -13.80
CA ARG A 2 -10.40 0.66 -14.14
C ARG A 2 -11.59 0.12 -13.31
N ARG A 3 -11.48 -1.09 -12.75
CA ARG A 3 -12.53 -1.70 -11.91
C ARG A 3 -12.35 -1.46 -10.39
N ILE A 4 -11.11 -1.43 -9.90
CA ILE A 4 -10.79 -1.41 -8.46
C ILE A 4 -10.71 0.03 -7.93
N LEU A 5 -10.17 0.94 -8.74
CA LEU A 5 -9.98 2.34 -8.38
C LEU A 5 -11.28 3.08 -7.99
N PRO A 6 -12.40 3.00 -8.74
CA PRO A 6 -13.61 3.74 -8.38
C PRO A 6 -14.24 3.25 -7.07
N SER A 7 -14.26 1.93 -6.84
CA SER A 7 -14.74 1.37 -5.57
C SER A 7 -13.83 1.73 -4.40
N TYR A 8 -12.51 1.76 -4.62
CA TYR A 8 -11.54 2.12 -3.58
C TYR A 8 -11.67 3.58 -3.14
N LEU A 9 -11.77 4.51 -4.10
CA LEU A 9 -12.00 5.93 -3.80
C LEU A 9 -13.33 6.17 -3.08
N LEU A 10 -14.37 5.42 -3.46
CA LEU A 10 -15.66 5.47 -2.78
C LEU A 10 -15.55 5.02 -1.32
N VAL A 11 -14.83 3.93 -1.05
CA VAL A 11 -14.57 3.46 0.32
C VAL A 11 -13.80 4.50 1.12
N ILE A 12 -12.75 5.11 0.58
CA ILE A 12 -12.03 6.20 1.26
C ILE A 12 -12.97 7.35 1.62
N LEU A 13 -13.82 7.78 0.67
CA LEU A 13 -14.75 8.89 0.87
C LEU A 13 -15.78 8.56 1.96
N LEU A 14 -16.36 7.35 1.95
CA LEU A 14 -17.29 6.92 2.99
C LEU A 14 -16.60 6.81 4.35
N SER A 15 -15.38 6.26 4.40
CA SER A 15 -14.59 6.16 5.63
C SER A 15 -14.25 7.54 6.19
N LEU A 16 -13.95 8.54 5.34
CA LEU A 16 -13.73 9.93 5.76
C LEU A 16 -15.00 10.55 6.37
N ILE A 17 -16.15 10.33 5.73
CA ILE A 17 -17.44 10.81 6.24
C ILE A 17 -17.72 10.17 7.60
N VAL A 18 -17.63 8.85 7.70
CA VAL A 18 -17.86 8.11 8.96
C VAL A 18 -16.89 8.59 10.04
N SER A 19 -15.59 8.68 9.73
CA SER A 19 -14.55 9.16 10.65
C SER A 19 -14.89 10.52 11.26
N ARG A 20 -15.41 11.43 10.43
CA ARG A 20 -15.80 12.79 10.84
C ARG A 20 -16.94 12.79 11.86
N PHE A 21 -17.87 11.84 11.77
CA PHE A 21 -19.06 11.76 12.64
C PHE A 21 -18.84 10.89 13.89
N THR A 22 -17.98 9.86 13.84
CA THR A 22 -17.84 8.89 14.93
C THR A 22 -16.65 9.13 15.85
N PHE A 23 -15.55 9.74 15.38
CA PHE A 23 -14.31 9.84 16.17
C PHE A 23 -14.13 11.19 16.90
N PRO A 24 -13.57 11.18 18.12
CA PRO A 24 -13.16 12.40 18.83
C PRO A 24 -12.07 13.18 18.08
N LEU A 25 -12.02 14.50 18.28
CA LEU A 25 -11.05 15.42 17.64
C LEU A 25 -9.57 14.96 17.77
N LEU A 26 -9.21 14.32 18.88
CA LEU A 26 -7.86 13.79 19.12
C LEU A 26 -7.46 12.67 18.15
N LEU A 27 -8.40 11.81 17.77
CA LEU A 27 -8.17 10.71 16.81
C LEU A 27 -8.35 11.17 15.36
N GLN A 28 -8.94 12.34 15.16
CA GLN A 28 -9.26 12.87 13.84
C GLN A 28 -8.01 13.36 13.09
N ALA A 29 -7.01 13.91 13.80
CA ALA A 29 -5.76 14.34 13.19
C ALA A 29 -4.99 13.16 12.57
N SER A 30 -4.85 12.06 13.32
CA SER A 30 -4.20 10.83 12.83
C SER A 30 -4.97 10.19 11.67
N ASN A 31 -6.31 10.12 11.75
CA ASN A 31 -7.13 9.61 10.63
C ASN A 31 -6.99 10.46 9.34
N TRP A 32 -6.72 11.77 9.46
CA TRP A 32 -6.54 12.63 8.30
C TRP A 32 -5.21 12.38 7.58
N GLU A 33 -4.16 12.12 8.35
CA GLU A 33 -2.85 11.73 7.84
C GLU A 33 -2.94 10.37 7.13
N SER A 34 -3.52 9.36 7.79
CA SER A 34 -3.71 8.04 7.19
C SER A 34 -4.64 8.07 5.95
N ALA A 35 -5.64 8.97 5.91
CA ALA A 35 -6.45 9.18 4.72
C ALA A 35 -5.66 9.78 3.54
N SER A 36 -4.76 10.73 3.81
CA SER A 36 -3.86 11.29 2.79
C SER A 36 -2.95 10.21 2.23
N CYS A 37 -2.39 9.36 3.10
CA CYS A 37 -1.61 8.19 2.70
C CYS A 37 -2.45 7.23 1.84
N ALA A 38 -3.74 7.02 2.17
CA ALA A 38 -4.62 6.12 1.44
C ALA A 38 -4.94 6.64 0.03
N LEU A 39 -5.08 7.96 -0.13
CA LEU A 39 -5.26 8.63 -1.42
C LEU A 39 -4.00 8.56 -2.29
N MET A 40 -2.81 8.63 -1.68
CA MET A 40 -1.53 8.49 -2.37
C MET A 40 -1.13 7.03 -2.63
N PHE A 41 -1.93 6.06 -2.19
CA PHE A 41 -1.61 4.63 -2.25
C PHE A 41 -0.33 4.23 -1.52
N ILE A 42 -0.02 4.90 -0.39
CA ILE A 42 1.21 4.69 0.39
C ILE A 42 0.95 4.23 1.84
N THR A 43 -0.29 3.92 2.21
CA THR A 43 -0.61 3.37 3.56
C THR A 43 0.16 2.10 3.87
N ASN A 44 0.62 1.38 2.84
CA ASN A 44 1.47 0.23 3.02
C ASN A 44 2.85 0.57 3.59
N ILE A 45 3.42 1.71 3.21
CA ILE A 45 4.75 2.16 3.64
C ILE A 45 4.66 2.71 5.07
N GLU A 46 3.64 3.52 5.34
CA GLU A 46 3.36 4.05 6.67
C GLU A 46 3.20 2.92 7.70
N ALA A 47 2.41 1.89 7.37
CA ALA A 47 2.23 0.74 8.25
C ALA A 47 3.43 -0.24 8.23
N ALA A 48 4.30 -0.19 7.22
CA ALA A 48 5.47 -1.06 7.14
C ALA A 48 6.62 -0.59 8.04
N GLU A 49 6.76 0.72 8.28
CA GLU A 49 7.67 1.22 9.31
C GLU A 49 7.30 0.69 10.71
N SER A 50 6.05 0.23 10.87
CA SER A 50 5.48 -0.25 12.10
C SER A 50 4.90 -1.67 11.98
N ILE A 51 5.57 -2.61 11.28
CA ILE A 51 5.06 -4.00 11.08
C ILE A 51 4.55 -4.69 12.38
N ARG A 52 5.15 -4.41 13.55
CA ARG A 52 4.64 -4.89 14.87
C ARG A 52 3.35 -4.17 15.31
N ASP A 53 3.16 -2.94 14.89
CA ASP A 53 1.94 -2.17 15.09
C ASP A 53 0.85 -2.50 14.07
N TYR A 54 1.10 -2.99 12.84
CA TYR A 54 -0.02 -3.33 11.92
C TYR A 54 -1.03 -4.30 12.55
N ALA A 55 -0.55 -5.40 13.16
CA ALA A 55 -1.41 -6.34 13.89
C ALA A 55 -2.08 -5.69 15.12
N THR A 56 -1.40 -4.75 15.76
CA THR A 56 -1.90 -3.99 16.92
C THR A 56 -2.92 -2.92 16.52
N MET A 57 -2.79 -2.32 15.33
CA MET A 57 -3.71 -1.36 14.74
C MET A 57 -4.97 -2.07 14.25
N LEU A 58 -4.81 -3.26 13.67
CA LEU A 58 -5.94 -4.13 13.28
C LEU A 58 -6.81 -4.52 14.49
N THR A 59 -6.19 -4.71 15.66
CA THR A 59 -6.89 -5.07 16.90
C THR A 59 -7.47 -3.87 17.65
N LYS A 60 -6.82 -2.69 17.58
CA LYS A 60 -7.32 -1.46 18.21
C LYS A 60 -8.40 -0.73 17.40
N ALA A 61 -8.50 -0.98 16.09
CA ALA A 61 -9.50 -0.40 15.19
C ALA A 61 -9.65 1.14 15.30
N SER A 62 -8.58 1.84 15.71
CA SER A 62 -8.58 3.29 15.95
C SER A 62 -8.43 4.10 14.66
N ASP A 63 -7.94 3.46 13.60
CA ASP A 63 -7.79 4.02 12.26
C ASP A 63 -8.61 3.21 11.24
N LEU A 64 -9.48 3.90 10.52
CA LEU A 64 -10.36 3.31 9.49
C LEU A 64 -9.60 2.94 8.21
N PHE A 65 -8.41 3.50 7.99
CA PHE A 65 -7.64 3.36 6.76
C PHE A 65 -6.63 2.21 6.82
N THR A 66 -6.42 1.58 7.98
CA THR A 66 -5.51 0.44 8.14
C THR A 66 -5.83 -0.71 7.17
N HIS A 67 -7.12 -0.96 6.87
CA HIS A 67 -7.53 -2.00 5.91
C HIS A 67 -7.24 -1.67 4.44
N THR A 68 -6.81 -0.44 4.12
CA THR A 68 -6.38 -0.07 2.76
C THR A 68 -4.99 -0.60 2.42
N TRP A 69 -4.23 -1.06 3.41
CA TRP A 69 -2.86 -1.54 3.28
C TRP A 69 -2.66 -2.54 2.13
N SER A 70 -3.46 -3.62 2.12
CA SER A 70 -3.33 -4.68 1.12
C SER A 70 -3.74 -4.21 -0.28
N VAL A 71 -4.75 -3.34 -0.37
CA VAL A 71 -5.24 -2.77 -1.63
C VAL A 71 -4.20 -1.81 -2.22
N CYS A 72 -3.56 -0.98 -1.41
CA CYS A 72 -2.46 -0.11 -1.84
C CYS A 72 -1.30 -0.92 -2.41
N LEU A 73 -0.90 -2.01 -1.75
CA LEU A 73 0.11 -2.93 -2.28
C LEU A 73 -0.30 -3.50 -3.63
N GLU A 74 -1.55 -3.98 -3.76
CA GLU A 74 -2.04 -4.53 -5.03
C GLU A 74 -1.98 -3.49 -6.16
N MET A 75 -2.36 -2.24 -5.87
CA MET A 75 -2.31 -1.12 -6.81
C MET A 75 -0.87 -0.78 -7.23
N GLN A 76 0.10 -0.84 -6.31
CA GLN A 76 1.52 -0.68 -6.61
C GLN A 76 2.02 -1.81 -7.53
N PHE A 77 1.65 -3.07 -7.27
CA PHE A 77 2.04 -4.20 -8.12
C PHE A 77 1.53 -4.07 -9.56
N TYR A 78 0.32 -3.56 -9.77
CA TYR A 78 -0.20 -3.31 -11.13
C TYR A 78 0.62 -2.27 -11.91
N PHE A 79 1.38 -1.41 -11.25
CA PHE A 79 2.24 -0.42 -11.91
C PHE A 79 3.69 -0.90 -12.00
N ILE A 80 4.22 -1.49 -10.93
CA ILE A 80 5.60 -1.97 -10.84
C ILE A 80 5.85 -3.13 -11.82
N PHE A 81 4.95 -4.11 -11.89
CA PHE A 81 5.20 -5.32 -12.70
C PHE A 81 5.27 -5.03 -14.21
N PRO A 82 4.36 -4.24 -14.81
CA PRO A 82 4.50 -3.82 -16.20
C PRO A 82 5.79 -3.02 -16.47
N LEU A 83 6.23 -2.18 -15.53
CA LEU A 83 7.49 -1.45 -15.67
C LEU A 83 8.70 -2.39 -15.66
N ILE A 84 8.72 -3.40 -14.79
CA ILE A 84 9.78 -4.42 -14.77
C ILE A 84 9.84 -5.13 -16.13
N ILE A 85 8.70 -5.53 -16.69
CA ILE A 85 8.65 -6.18 -18.02
C ILE A 85 9.13 -5.23 -19.12
N LEU A 86 8.73 -3.96 -19.08
CA LEU A 86 9.16 -2.95 -20.05
C LEU A 86 10.69 -2.76 -20.04
N ILE A 87 11.27 -2.62 -18.84
CA ILE A 87 12.73 -2.48 -18.65
C ILE A 87 13.44 -3.75 -19.11
N TYR A 88 12.91 -4.93 -18.76
CA TYR A 88 13.45 -6.22 -19.19
C TYR A 88 13.52 -6.33 -20.73
N ASN A 89 12.44 -5.96 -21.43
CA ASN A 89 12.40 -6.01 -22.89
C ASN A 89 13.31 -4.96 -23.56
N SER A 90 13.62 -3.86 -22.86
CA SER A 90 14.45 -2.77 -23.39
C SER A 90 15.95 -2.95 -23.10
N THR A 91 16.32 -3.92 -22.26
CA THR A 91 17.69 -4.16 -21.81
C THR A 91 18.26 -5.44 -22.41
N PRO A 92 19.59 -5.52 -22.66
CA PRO A 92 20.19 -6.74 -23.20
C PRO A 92 20.06 -7.88 -22.17
N PHE A 93 19.69 -9.06 -22.69
CA PHE A 93 19.34 -10.28 -21.92
C PHE A 93 20.26 -10.61 -20.74
N LEU A 94 21.58 -10.44 -20.90
CA LEU A 94 22.57 -10.71 -19.84
C LEU A 94 22.41 -9.79 -18.60
N ILE A 95 22.19 -8.49 -18.84
CA ILE A 95 22.05 -7.50 -17.76
C ILE A 95 20.69 -7.69 -17.07
N ALA A 96 19.65 -7.95 -17.85
CA ALA A 96 18.30 -8.17 -17.34
C ALA A 96 18.22 -9.42 -16.44
N ASN A 97 18.87 -10.53 -16.84
CA ASN A 97 18.94 -11.73 -16.01
C ASN A 97 19.80 -11.55 -14.76
N LEU A 98 20.93 -10.85 -14.84
CA LEU A 98 21.73 -10.51 -13.66
C LEU A 98 20.90 -9.72 -12.65
N PHE A 99 20.15 -8.73 -13.11
CA PHE A 99 19.25 -7.94 -12.28
C PHE A 99 18.15 -8.80 -11.64
N LEU A 100 17.51 -9.70 -12.39
CA LEU A 100 16.48 -10.60 -11.85
C LEU A 100 17.05 -11.58 -10.82
N ILE A 101 18.26 -12.10 -11.04
CA ILE A 101 18.91 -13.02 -10.10
C ILE A 101 19.29 -12.31 -8.80
N THR A 102 19.82 -11.09 -8.87
CA THR A 102 20.17 -10.31 -7.66
C THR A 102 18.91 -9.94 -6.88
N VAL A 103 17.91 -9.35 -7.55
CA VAL A 103 16.65 -8.95 -6.90
C VAL A 103 15.90 -10.17 -6.35
N GLY A 104 15.80 -11.26 -7.12
CA GLY A 104 15.11 -12.47 -6.69
C GLY A 104 15.78 -13.15 -5.50
N LYS A 105 17.12 -13.14 -5.43
CA LYS A 105 17.88 -13.68 -4.30
C LYS A 105 17.66 -12.86 -3.03
N ASP A 106 17.67 -11.54 -3.13
CA ASP A 106 17.41 -10.66 -1.99
C ASP A 106 15.95 -10.77 -1.51
N LEU A 107 15.00 -10.95 -2.43
CA LEU A 107 13.60 -11.19 -2.08
C LEU A 107 13.44 -12.50 -1.30
N LEU A 108 14.00 -13.61 -1.80
CA LEU A 108 13.92 -14.91 -1.14
C LEU A 108 14.51 -14.87 0.29
N ARG A 109 15.59 -14.12 0.49
CA ARG A 109 16.22 -13.93 1.81
C ARG A 109 15.38 -13.10 2.78
N SER A 110 14.45 -12.28 2.29
CA SER A 110 13.55 -11.50 3.13
C SER A 110 12.32 -12.30 3.59
N PHE A 111 12.00 -13.42 2.91
CA PHE A 111 10.82 -14.24 3.20
C PHE A 111 11.15 -15.58 3.88
N PHE A 112 12.42 -16.02 3.89
CA PHE A 112 12.93 -17.25 4.52
C PHE A 112 14.15 -16.97 5.39
#